data_AF-G1QE81-F1
#
_entry.id   AF-G1QE81-F1
#
_cell.length_a   1.000
_cell.length_b   1.000
_cell.length_c   1.000
_cell.angle_alpha   90.00
_cell.angle_beta   90.00
_cell.angle_gamma   90.00
#
_symmetry.space_group_name_H-M   'P 1'
#
loop_
_entity.id
_entity.type
_entity.pdbx_description
1 polymer ?
#
loop_
_entity_poly.entity_id
_entity_poly.type
_entity_poly.pdbx_seq_one_letter_code
_entity_poly.pdbx_strand_id
1 'polypeptide(L)'
;MEFTGAKRRRLKLTVDQRNAYPHCLQFYLQPPTENISLIEFENFAFDRVKYFAEMSSLMLTQYYFTPLTILMHSFYSCTIIFKENLEDEYDARRKDHISHFILRLAYCQSEDLRRWFIQQEMDLLRFRFSILPKDKIQDFLKDSHLHFEAVS
;
A
#
# COMPACT_ATOMS: atom_id res chain seq x y z
N MET A 1 -25.56 -22.66 26.10
CA MET A 1 -24.55 -21.58 26.23
C MET A 1 -24.45 -20.91 24.86
N GLU A 2 -25.09 -19.76 24.70
CA GLU A 2 -25.06 -18.98 23.46
C GLU A 2 -23.87 -18.02 23.52
N PHE A 3 -22.88 -18.22 22.66
CA PHE A 3 -21.80 -17.25 22.47
C PHE A 3 -22.34 -16.10 21.61
N THR A 4 -22.74 -15.02 22.27
CA THR A 4 -23.05 -13.76 21.58
C THR A 4 -21.76 -13.16 21.06
N GLY A 5 -21.61 -13.15 19.73
CA GLY A 5 -20.48 -12.55 19.05
C GLY A 5 -20.38 -11.06 19.40
N ALA A 6 -19.38 -10.70 20.19
CA ALA A 6 -19.06 -9.32 20.47
C ALA A 6 -18.73 -8.61 19.16
N LYS A 7 -19.66 -7.79 18.64
CA LYS A 7 -19.38 -6.83 17.58
C LYS A 7 -18.21 -5.96 18.06
N ARG A 8 -17.01 -6.19 17.52
CA ARG A 8 -15.84 -5.33 17.72
C ARG A 8 -16.27 -3.89 17.40
N ARG A 9 -16.48 -3.08 18.44
CA ARG A 9 -16.65 -1.64 18.27
C ARG A 9 -15.31 -1.13 17.73
N ARG A 10 -15.28 -0.75 16.45
CA ARG A 10 -14.14 -0.04 15.87
C ARG A 10 -13.99 1.28 16.64
N LEU A 11 -12.84 1.43 17.31
CA LEU A 11 -12.48 2.66 18.00
C LEU A 11 -12.26 3.74 16.93
N LYS A 12 -12.86 4.93 17.10
CA LYS A 12 -12.65 6.06 16.19
C LYS A 12 -11.18 6.49 16.23
N LEU A 13 -10.59 6.75 15.07
CA LEU A 13 -9.21 7.26 14.96
C LEU A 13 -9.03 8.56 15.74
N THR A 14 -7.92 8.64 16.47
CA THR A 14 -7.45 9.89 17.07
C THR A 14 -6.84 10.81 15.99
N VAL A 15 -6.74 12.11 16.27
CA VAL A 15 -6.15 13.09 15.34
C VAL A 15 -4.70 12.73 14.98
N ASP A 16 -3.93 12.23 15.95
CA ASP A 16 -2.54 11.80 15.73
C ASP A 16 -2.41 10.64 14.75
N GLN A 17 -3.35 9.68 14.79
CA GLN A 17 -3.36 8.55 13.86
C GLN A 17 -3.64 9.03 12.42
N ARG A 18 -4.54 10.00 12.23
CA ARG A 18 -4.83 10.54 10.89
C ARG A 18 -3.63 11.24 10.26
N ASN A 19 -2.82 11.89 11.08
CA ASN A 19 -1.61 12.58 10.62
C ASN A 19 -0.45 11.60 10.32
N ALA A 20 -0.49 10.37 10.84
CA ALA A 20 0.57 9.39 10.59
C ALA A 20 0.60 8.90 9.14
N TYR A 21 -0.57 8.80 8.49
CA TYR A 21 -0.70 8.35 7.10
C TYR A 21 -1.64 9.26 6.27
N PRO A 22 -1.15 10.46 5.87
CA PRO A 22 -1.98 11.45 5.17
C PRO A 22 -2.34 11.04 3.73
N HIS A 23 -1.44 10.31 3.06
CA HIS A 23 -1.54 9.96 1.64
C HIS A 23 -1.58 8.45 1.41
N CYS A 24 -2.20 8.03 0.30
CA CYS A 24 -2.14 6.63 -0.17
C CYS A 24 -0.80 6.26 -0.83
N LEU A 25 0.01 7.27 -1.18
CA LEU A 25 1.38 7.13 -1.66
C LEU A 25 2.35 7.40 -0.51
N GLN A 26 3.42 6.61 -0.42
CA GLN A 26 4.44 6.77 0.60
C GLN A 26 5.82 6.37 0.04
N PHE A 27 6.88 7.06 0.48
CA PHE A 27 8.27 6.74 0.12
C PHE A 27 8.95 5.77 1.09
N TYR A 28 8.25 5.31 2.13
CA TYR A 28 8.74 4.35 3.13
C TYR A 28 10.12 4.73 3.73
N LEU A 29 10.27 6.00 4.10
CA LEU A 29 11.52 6.58 4.63
C LEU A 29 11.73 6.27 6.10
N GLN A 30 10.68 6.42 6.92
CA GLN A 30 10.73 6.20 8.36
C GLN A 30 10.18 4.81 8.69
N PRO A 31 10.84 4.02 9.55
CA PRO A 31 10.33 2.72 9.98
C PRO A 31 9.09 2.87 10.88
N PRO A 32 8.12 1.93 10.82
CA PRO A 32 6.99 1.92 11.72
C PRO A 32 7.46 1.64 13.17
N THR A 33 7.00 2.45 14.11
CA THR A 33 7.31 2.32 15.56
C THR A 33 6.23 1.59 16.35
N GLU A 34 5.19 1.11 15.66
CA GLU A 34 4.04 0.45 16.27
C GLU A 34 4.31 -1.04 16.50
N ASN A 35 3.77 -1.57 17.61
CA ASN A 35 3.77 -3.00 17.88
C ASN A 35 2.59 -3.67 17.17
N ILE A 36 2.84 -4.80 16.51
CA ILE A 36 1.82 -5.62 15.85
C ILE A 36 1.81 -7.03 16.42
N SER A 37 0.67 -7.71 16.33
CA SER A 37 0.60 -9.13 16.66
C SER A 37 1.32 -9.99 15.62
N LEU A 38 1.77 -11.19 16.02
CA LEU A 38 2.40 -12.13 15.09
C LEU A 38 1.47 -12.51 13.92
N ILE A 39 0.17 -12.64 14.20
CA ILE A 39 -0.85 -12.94 13.18
C ILE A 39 -0.96 -11.80 12.17
N GLU A 40 -0.93 -10.55 12.62
CA GLU A 40 -0.90 -9.40 11.70
C GLU A 40 0.39 -9.35 10.90
N PHE A 41 1.54 -9.62 11.54
CA PHE A 41 2.83 -9.69 10.86
C PHE A 41 2.80 -10.68 9.69
N GLU A 42 2.35 -11.91 9.94
CA GLU A 42 2.24 -12.96 8.92
C GLU A 42 1.27 -12.58 7.80
N ASN A 43 0.07 -12.09 8.15
CA ASN A 43 -0.94 -11.70 7.17
C ASN A 43 -0.45 -10.54 6.29
N PHE A 44 0.22 -9.54 6.88
CA PHE A 44 0.72 -8.38 6.14
C PHE A 44 1.83 -8.76 5.17
N ALA A 45 2.73 -9.65 5.58
CA ALA A 45 3.76 -10.19 4.70
C ALA A 45 3.14 -10.99 3.55
N PHE A 46 2.26 -11.94 3.88
CA PHE A 46 1.62 -12.82 2.92
C PHE A 46 0.82 -12.04 1.87
N ASP A 47 0.01 -11.07 2.30
CA ASP A 47 -0.82 -10.29 1.40
C ASP A 47 0.03 -9.44 0.42
N ARG A 48 1.17 -8.89 0.87
CA ARG A 48 2.05 -8.11 -0.01
C ARG A 48 2.81 -9.00 -1.01
N VAL A 49 3.27 -10.18 -0.58
CA VAL A 49 3.88 -11.15 -1.51
C VAL A 49 2.88 -11.63 -2.55
N LYS A 50 1.64 -11.92 -2.12
CA LYS A 50 0.54 -12.28 -3.02
C LYS A 50 0.29 -11.16 -4.04
N TYR A 51 0.28 -9.92 -3.59
CA TYR A 51 0.16 -8.75 -4.47
C TYR A 51 1.26 -8.71 -5.54
N PHE A 52 2.52 -8.91 -5.17
CA PHE A 52 3.62 -8.96 -6.15
C PHE A 52 3.50 -10.10 -7.15
N ALA A 53 3.07 -11.28 -6.68
CA ALA A 53 2.85 -12.43 -7.56
C ALA A 53 1.75 -12.16 -8.58
N GLU A 54 0.63 -11.57 -8.15
CA GLU A 54 -0.48 -11.16 -9.02
C GLU A 54 -0.03 -10.08 -10.02
N MET A 55 0.69 -9.04 -9.56
CA MET A 55 1.22 -7.99 -10.42
C MET A 55 2.18 -8.54 -11.47
N SER A 56 3.11 -9.41 -11.08
CA SER A 56 4.06 -10.04 -11.99
C SER A 56 3.38 -10.92 -13.04
N SER A 57 2.41 -11.75 -12.63
CA SER A 57 1.62 -12.59 -13.55
C SER A 57 0.86 -11.74 -14.57
N LEU A 58 0.29 -10.62 -14.11
CA LEU A 58 -0.46 -9.72 -14.97
C LEU A 58 0.46 -8.97 -15.93
N MET A 59 1.64 -8.50 -15.49
CA MET A 59 2.61 -7.85 -16.39
C MET A 59 3.10 -8.80 -17.51
N LEU A 60 3.29 -10.09 -17.20
CA LEU A 60 3.66 -11.10 -18.20
C LEU A 60 2.54 -11.35 -19.23
N THR A 61 1.28 -11.27 -18.81
CA THR A 61 0.12 -11.46 -19.70
C THR A 61 -0.28 -10.19 -20.45
N GLN A 62 -0.07 -9.02 -19.85
CA GLN A 62 -0.47 -7.70 -20.39
C GLN A 62 0.41 -7.24 -21.55
N TYR A 63 1.64 -7.75 -21.68
CA TYR A 63 2.48 -7.50 -22.86
C TYR A 63 1.79 -7.93 -24.17
N TYR A 64 0.71 -8.72 -24.09
CA TYR A 64 0.04 -9.25 -25.25
C TYR A 64 -1.30 -8.57 -25.60
N PHE A 65 -2.29 -8.34 -24.73
CA PHE A 65 -3.63 -7.99 -25.28
C PHE A 65 -4.72 -7.32 -24.41
N THR A 66 -4.46 -6.82 -23.19
CA THR A 66 -5.55 -6.29 -22.31
C THR A 66 -5.46 -4.80 -21.98
N PRO A 67 -6.57 -4.04 -22.05
CA PRO A 67 -6.57 -2.63 -21.67
C PRO A 67 -6.34 -2.49 -20.15
N LEU A 68 -5.50 -1.52 -19.75
CA LEU A 68 -5.20 -1.16 -18.36
C LEU A 68 -6.45 -1.08 -17.46
N THR A 69 -7.62 -0.79 -18.03
CA THR A 69 -8.89 -0.63 -17.34
C THR A 69 -9.43 -1.90 -16.66
N ILE A 70 -9.20 -3.10 -17.22
CA ILE A 70 -9.63 -4.37 -16.60
C ILE A 70 -8.69 -4.75 -15.45
N LEU A 71 -7.39 -4.48 -15.63
CA LEU A 71 -6.37 -4.59 -14.61
C LEU A 71 -6.72 -3.70 -13.41
N MET A 72 -7.06 -2.45 -13.69
CA MET A 72 -7.53 -1.51 -12.69
C MET A 72 -8.73 -2.08 -11.92
N HIS A 73 -9.75 -2.67 -12.57
CA HIS A 73 -10.92 -3.24 -11.88
C HIS A 73 -10.63 -4.43 -10.97
N SER A 74 -9.77 -5.35 -11.39
CA SER A 74 -9.37 -6.48 -10.53
C SER A 74 -8.46 -6.03 -9.38
N PHE A 75 -7.62 -5.02 -9.60
CA PHE A 75 -6.75 -4.46 -8.56
C PHE A 75 -7.42 -3.41 -7.67
N TYR A 76 -8.49 -2.76 -8.12
CA TYR A 76 -9.27 -1.77 -7.35
C TYR A 76 -9.78 -2.38 -6.04
N SER A 77 -10.14 -3.66 -6.06
CA SER A 77 -10.60 -4.41 -4.88
C SER A 77 -9.47 -4.73 -3.88
N CYS A 78 -8.22 -4.81 -4.34
CA CYS A 78 -7.04 -5.14 -3.52
C CYS A 78 -6.22 -3.91 -3.11
N THR A 79 -6.40 -2.77 -3.79
CA THR A 79 -5.58 -1.58 -3.57
C THR A 79 -6.17 -0.67 -2.50
N ILE A 80 -5.29 -0.20 -1.62
CA ILE A 80 -5.46 0.75 -0.51
C ILE A 80 -6.20 2.05 -0.88
N ILE A 81 -6.45 2.31 -2.17
CA ILE A 81 -6.72 3.63 -2.73
C ILE A 81 -8.22 3.96 -2.71
N PHE A 82 -9.13 2.98 -2.64
CA PHE A 82 -10.58 3.23 -2.70
C PHE A 82 -11.35 2.45 -1.65
N LYS A 83 -11.16 2.79 -0.37
CA LYS A 83 -12.06 2.33 0.69
C LYS A 83 -13.02 3.45 1.07
N GLU A 84 -14.31 3.15 1.14
CA GLU A 84 -15.38 4.14 1.30
C GLU A 84 -15.38 4.83 2.68
N ASN A 85 -14.76 4.22 3.70
CA ASN A 85 -14.66 4.78 5.04
C ASN A 85 -13.24 5.26 5.35
N LEU A 86 -13.14 6.43 5.99
CA LEU A 86 -11.88 7.02 6.47
C LEU A 86 -11.06 6.09 7.38
N GLU A 87 -11.74 5.31 8.21
CA GLU A 87 -11.13 4.31 9.09
C GLU A 87 -10.48 3.17 8.29
N ASP A 88 -11.19 2.71 7.26
CA ASP A 88 -10.73 1.62 6.41
C ASP A 88 -9.54 2.07 5.53
N GLU A 89 -9.51 3.34 5.11
CA GLU A 89 -8.37 3.97 4.41
C GLU A 89 -7.12 4.00 5.30
N TYR A 90 -7.25 4.43 6.56
CA TYR A 90 -6.13 4.45 7.49
C TYR A 90 -5.55 3.05 7.70
N ASP A 91 -6.40 2.06 7.97
CA ASP A 91 -5.97 0.67 8.18
C ASP A 91 -5.24 0.12 6.95
N ALA A 92 -5.69 0.51 5.74
CA ALA A 92 -5.04 0.13 4.50
C ALA A 92 -3.65 0.77 4.36
N ARG A 93 -3.52 2.06 4.64
CA ARG A 93 -2.21 2.77 4.61
C ARG A 93 -1.25 2.24 5.67
N ARG A 94 -1.75 1.98 6.87
CA ARG A 94 -0.99 1.34 7.95
C ARG A 94 -0.47 -0.03 7.53
N LYS A 95 -1.35 -0.88 6.99
CA LYS A 95 -0.97 -2.20 6.48
C LYS A 95 0.10 -2.10 5.38
N ASP A 96 -0.05 -1.16 4.46
CA ASP A 96 0.91 -0.92 3.39
C ASP A 96 2.30 -0.55 3.92
N HIS A 97 2.34 0.41 4.85
CA HIS A 97 3.58 0.85 5.46
C HIS A 97 4.30 -0.30 6.17
N ILE A 98 3.58 -1.04 7.01
CA ILE A 98 4.16 -2.11 7.83
C ILE A 98 4.59 -3.28 6.94
N SER A 99 3.75 -3.72 6.01
CA SER A 99 4.05 -4.85 5.10
C SER A 99 5.33 -4.62 4.28
N HIS A 100 5.56 -3.38 3.81
CA HIS A 100 6.79 -3.02 3.12
C HIS A 100 8.04 -3.26 3.97
N PHE A 101 8.04 -2.78 5.22
CA PHE A 101 9.17 -2.96 6.13
C PHE A 101 9.35 -4.40 6.58
N ILE A 102 8.26 -5.18 6.71
CA ILE A 102 8.36 -6.62 6.96
C ILE A 102 9.07 -7.31 5.80
N LEU A 103 8.68 -7.03 4.55
CA LEU A 103 9.31 -7.67 3.39
C LEU A 103 10.77 -7.24 3.19
N ARG A 104 11.17 -6.04 3.62
CA ARG A 104 12.60 -5.66 3.63
C ARG A 104 13.45 -6.66 4.41
N LEU A 105 12.95 -7.26 5.50
CA LEU A 105 13.66 -8.28 6.27
C LEU A 105 13.82 -9.60 5.51
N ALA A 106 12.81 -9.98 4.71
CA ALA A 106 12.85 -11.20 3.91
C ALA A 106 13.75 -11.05 2.67
N TYR A 107 13.64 -9.94 1.94
CA TYR A 107 14.27 -9.76 0.63
C TYR A 107 15.67 -9.09 0.69
N CYS A 108 16.20 -8.76 1.88
CA CYS A 108 17.55 -8.20 2.00
C CYS A 108 18.69 -9.23 1.89
N GLN A 109 18.37 -10.53 1.86
CA GLN A 109 19.34 -11.62 2.04
C GLN A 109 20.32 -11.79 0.88
N SER A 110 19.88 -11.57 -0.37
CA SER A 110 20.71 -11.68 -1.56
C SER A 110 20.56 -10.44 -2.46
N GLU A 111 21.51 -10.22 -3.36
CA GLU A 111 21.40 -9.12 -4.32
C GLU A 111 20.25 -9.31 -5.31
N ASP A 112 20.01 -10.53 -5.77
CA ASP A 112 18.93 -10.82 -6.70
C ASP A 112 17.55 -10.61 -6.06
N LEU A 113 17.37 -11.01 -4.80
CA LEU A 113 16.14 -10.74 -4.05
C LEU A 113 15.94 -9.23 -3.84
N ARG A 114 17.00 -8.48 -3.55
CA ARG A 114 16.94 -7.01 -3.40
C ARG A 114 16.53 -6.35 -4.72
N ARG A 115 17.17 -6.72 -5.83
CA ARG A 115 16.84 -6.19 -7.16
C ARG A 115 15.40 -6.51 -7.53
N TRP A 116 14.97 -7.75 -7.33
CA TRP A 116 13.59 -8.17 -7.59
C TRP A 116 12.59 -7.38 -6.74
N PHE A 117 12.83 -7.25 -5.44
CA PHE A 117 11.96 -6.51 -4.54
C PHE A 117 11.86 -5.02 -4.92
N ILE A 118 12.98 -4.38 -5.23
CA ILE A 118 13.00 -2.98 -5.69
C ILE A 118 12.17 -2.84 -6.98
N GLN A 119 12.34 -3.75 -7.94
CA GLN A 119 11.59 -3.71 -9.20
C GLN A 119 10.08 -3.80 -8.95
N GLN A 120 9.62 -4.74 -8.12
CA GLN A 120 8.20 -4.90 -7.80
C GLN A 120 7.62 -3.69 -7.07
N GLU A 121 8.35 -3.13 -6.10
CA GLU A 121 7.95 -1.92 -5.38
C GLU A 121 7.90 -0.68 -6.29
N MET A 122 8.84 -0.56 -7.23
CA MET A 122 8.85 0.52 -8.21
C MET A 122 7.65 0.44 -9.16
N ASP A 123 7.33 -0.75 -9.65
CA ASP A 123 6.18 -0.96 -10.53
C ASP A 123 4.86 -0.72 -9.78
N LEU A 124 4.77 -1.13 -8.52
CA LEU A 124 3.66 -0.79 -7.63
C LEU A 124 3.50 0.72 -7.44
N LEU A 125 4.59 1.44 -7.16
CA LEU A 125 4.56 2.89 -7.02
C LEU A 125 4.10 3.58 -8.31
N ARG A 126 4.63 3.16 -9.46
CA ARG A 126 4.23 3.67 -10.79
C ARG A 126 2.75 3.45 -11.05
N PHE A 127 2.25 2.25 -10.77
CA PHE A 127 0.85 1.92 -10.92
C PHE A 127 -0.02 2.83 -10.05
N ARG A 128 0.29 2.95 -8.75
CA ARG A 128 -0.47 3.82 -7.83
C ARG A 128 -0.46 5.27 -8.28
N PHE A 129 0.69 5.76 -8.74
CA PHE A 129 0.81 7.12 -9.26
C PHE A 129 -0.04 7.34 -10.52
N SER A 130 -0.13 6.34 -11.40
CA SER A 130 -0.90 6.44 -12.65
C SER A 130 -2.42 6.50 -12.46
N ILE A 131 -2.94 5.90 -11.39
CA ILE A 131 -4.38 5.84 -11.12
C ILE A 131 -4.87 6.95 -10.20
N LEU A 132 -3.97 7.66 -9.52
CA LEU A 132 -4.32 8.69 -8.55
C LEU A 132 -4.75 9.99 -9.26
N PRO A 133 -5.80 10.68 -8.81
CA PRO A 133 -6.18 11.98 -9.38
C PRO A 133 -5.09 13.03 -9.16
N LYS A 134 -4.98 13.97 -10.10
CA LYS A 134 -3.95 15.03 -10.10
C LYS A 134 -3.93 15.84 -8.80
N ASP A 135 -5.09 16.12 -8.22
CA ASP A 135 -5.21 16.89 -6.97
C ASP A 135 -4.49 16.18 -5.81
N LYS A 136 -4.71 14.87 -5.66
CA LYS A 136 -4.06 14.05 -4.62
C LYS A 136 -2.57 13.86 -4.86
N ILE A 137 -2.15 13.81 -6.13
CA ILE A 137 -0.72 13.82 -6.48
C ILE A 137 -0.09 15.14 -6.03
N GLN A 138 -0.73 16.27 -6.32
CA GLN A 138 -0.21 17.58 -5.93
C GLN A 138 -0.13 17.73 -4.41
N ASP A 139 -1.13 17.26 -3.66
CA ASP A 139 -1.10 17.24 -2.20
C ASP A 139 0.06 16.38 -1.68
N PHE A 140 0.25 15.18 -2.24
CA PHE A 140 1.37 14.30 -1.90
C PHE A 140 2.74 14.96 -2.19
N LEU A 141 2.88 15.65 -3.32
CA LEU A 141 4.12 16.33 -3.70
C LEU A 141 4.42 17.53 -2.80
N LYS A 142 3.40 18.28 -2.36
CA LYS A 142 3.58 19.39 -1.40
C LYS A 142 4.06 18.91 -0.03
N ASP A 143 3.52 17.78 0.43
CA ASP A 143 3.89 17.20 1.73
C ASP A 143 5.19 16.38 1.65
N SER A 144 5.62 16.03 0.44
CA SER A 144 6.95 15.47 0.24
C SER A 144 8.01 16.54 0.52
N HIS A 145 9.11 16.17 1.17
CA HIS A 145 10.25 17.06 1.44
C HIS A 145 11.06 17.41 0.18
N LEU A 146 10.39 17.55 -0.98
CA LEU A 146 10.95 17.82 -2.28
C LEU A 146 10.36 19.13 -2.79
N HIS A 147 11.22 20.01 -3.33
CA HIS A 147 10.79 21.28 -3.88
C HIS A 147 10.19 21.09 -5.28
N PHE A 148 8.86 21.21 -5.38
CA PHE A 148 8.13 21.21 -6.65
C PHE A 148 7.47 22.58 -6.87
N GLU A 149 7.70 23.16 -8.04
CA GLU A 149 7.05 24.41 -8.46
C GLU A 149 6.24 24.15 -9.72
N ALA A 150 4.94 24.48 -9.69
CA ALA A 150 4.08 24.34 -10.85
C ALA A 150 4.35 25.52 -11.81
N VAL A 151 4.79 25.21 -13.03
CA VAL A 151 4.97 26.22 -14.07
C VAL A 151 3.60 26.55 -14.68
N SER A 152 3.32 27.86 -14.79
CA SER A 152 2.09 28.41 -15.39
C SER A 152 2.19 28.51 -16.91
#